data_AF-A0A4R7IYM6-F1
#
_entry.id   AF-A0A4R7IYM6-F1
#
_cell.length_a   1.000
_cell.length_b   1.000
_cell.length_c   1.000
_cell.angle_alpha   90.00
_cell.angle_beta   90.00
_cell.angle_gamma   90.00
#
_symmetry.space_group_name_H-M   'P 1'
#
loop_
_entity.id
_entity.type
_entity.pdbx_description
1 polymer ?
#
loop_
_entity_poly.entity_id
_entity_poly.type
_entity_poly.pdbx_seq_one_letter_code
_entity_poly.pdbx_strand_id
1 'polypeptide(L)' 'MLAPEPTPPEAARWAARAGLLLPEERHAAVAATARHIHSVVAVLRELDFADTPPAPAYRADQETHDAAV' A
#
# COMPACT_ATOMS: atom_id res chain seq x y z
N MET A 1 0.12 -9.14 -9.02
CA MET A 1 -0.97 -8.38 -9.67
C MET A 1 -1.05 -7.01 -9.01
N LEU A 2 -0.83 -5.93 -9.77
CA LEU A 2 -1.18 -4.58 -9.32
C LEU A 2 -2.68 -4.56 -9.03
N ALA A 3 -3.09 -4.05 -7.86
CA ALA A 3 -4.51 -3.87 -7.57
C ALA A 3 -5.14 -2.97 -8.65
N PRO A 4 -6.36 -3.25 -9.13
CA PRO A 4 -7.01 -2.42 -10.14
C PRO A 4 -7.07 -0.97 -9.65
N GLU A 5 -6.80 -0.03 -10.56
CA GLU A 5 -6.83 1.39 -10.23
C GLU A 5 -8.22 1.79 -9.75
N PRO A 6 -8.34 2.48 -8.60
CA PRO A 6 -9.64 2.85 -8.07
C PRO A 6 -10.35 3.85 -8.98
N THR A 7 -11.55 3.48 -9.42
CA THR A 7 -12.46 4.40 -10.11
C THR A 7 -13.03 5.45 -9.14
N PRO A 8 -13.53 6.60 -9.63
CA PRO A 8 -14.20 7.61 -8.79
C PRO A 8 -15.27 7.06 -7.81
N PRO A 9 -16.22 6.19 -8.22
CA PRO A 9 -17.19 5.62 -7.28
C PRO A 9 -16.56 4.65 -6.27
N GLU A 10 -15.47 3.97 -6.61
CA GLU A 10 -14.75 3.12 -5.66
C GLU A 10 -14.00 3.93 -4.62
N ALA A 11 -13.37 5.04 -5.02
CA ALA A 11 -12.74 5.97 -4.10
C ALA A 11 -13.77 6.56 -3.11
N ALA A 12 -14.97 6.92 -3.59
CA ALA A 12 -16.07 7.35 -2.73
C ALA A 12 -16.51 6.24 -1.75
N ARG A 13 -16.65 5.00 -2.23
CA ARG A 13 -16.97 3.83 -1.38
C ARG A 13 -15.91 3.61 -0.30
N TRP A 14 -14.63 3.76 -0.63
CA TRP A 14 -13.54 3.57 0.33
C TRP A 14 -13.50 4.70 1.36
N ALA A 15 -13.72 5.95 0.94
CA ALA A 15 -13.84 7.08 1.85
C ALA A 15 -15.02 6.90 2.82
N ALA A 16 -16.18 6.46 2.33
CA ALA A 16 -17.34 6.17 3.17
C ALA A 16 -17.04 5.06 4.20
N ARG A 17 -16.31 3.99 3.81
CA ARG A 17 -15.84 2.97 4.75
C ARG A 17 -14.92 3.51 5.85
N ALA A 18 -14.18 4.60 5.56
CA ALA A 18 -13.35 5.30 6.53
C ALA A 18 -14.12 6.38 7.32
N GLY A 19 -15.44 6.50 7.15
CA GLY A 19 -16.27 7.52 7.80
C GLY A 19 -16.22 8.90 7.13
N LEU A 20 -15.67 9.00 5.92
CA LEU A 20 -15.56 10.25 5.17
C LEU A 20 -16.56 10.25 4.00
N LEU A 21 -17.62 11.05 4.14
CA LEU A 21 -18.55 11.29 3.03
C LEU A 21 -17.95 12.31 2.06
N LEU A 22 -17.72 11.89 0.82
CA LEU A 22 -17.17 12.75 -0.23
C LEU A 22 -18.28 13.32 -1.11
N PRO A 23 -18.35 14.66 -1.28
CA PRO A 23 -19.12 15.30 -2.33
C PRO A 23 -18.73 14.75 -3.72
N GLU A 24 -19.69 14.62 -4.63
CA GLU A 24 -19.50 14.02 -5.96
C GLU A 24 -18.39 14.72 -6.77
N GLU A 25 -18.28 16.04 -6.63
CA GLU A 25 -17.28 16.84 -7.33
C GLU A 25 -15.84 16.47 -6.93
N ARG A 26 -15.67 15.85 -5.74
CA ARG A 26 -14.37 15.41 -5.24
C ARG A 26 -14.00 14.00 -5.64
N HIS A 27 -14.93 13.18 -6.13
CA HIS A 27 -14.69 11.75 -6.40
C HIS A 27 -13.55 11.55 -7.41
N ALA A 28 -13.56 12.33 -8.50
CA ALA A 28 -12.54 12.23 -9.54
C ALA A 28 -11.14 12.64 -9.03
N ALA A 29 -11.05 13.73 -8.27
CA ALA A 29 -9.80 14.21 -7.70
C ALA A 29 -9.22 13.21 -6.69
N VAL A 30 -10.05 12.69 -5.78
CA VAL A 30 -9.62 11.69 -4.78
C VAL A 30 -9.19 10.39 -5.44
N ALA A 31 -9.89 9.92 -6.47
CA ALA A 31 -9.48 8.75 -7.23
C ALA A 31 -8.13 8.95 -7.93
N ALA A 32 -7.87 10.13 -8.51
CA ALA A 32 -6.57 10.45 -9.10
C ALA A 32 -5.45 10.44 -8.05
N THR A 33 -5.68 11.03 -6.87
CA THR A 33 -4.72 10.99 -5.75
C THR A 33 -4.46 9.57 -5.25
N ALA A 34 -5.52 8.78 -5.07
CA ALA A 34 -5.40 7.38 -4.65
C ALA A 34 -4.59 6.57 -5.67
N ARG A 35 -4.83 6.75 -6.98
CA ARG A 35 -4.04 6.13 -8.04
C ARG A 35 -2.56 6.49 -7.97
N HIS A 36 -2.25 7.77 -7.78
CA HIS A 36 -0.86 8.21 -7.63
C HIS A 36 -0.17 7.55 -6.43
N ILE A 37 -0.82 7.52 -5.27
CA ILE A 37 -0.30 6.84 -4.07
C ILE A 37 -0.09 5.34 -4.34
N HIS A 38 -1.06 4.69 -4.96
CA HIS A 38 -0.96 3.27 -5.31
C HIS A 38 0.22 2.98 -6.25
N SER A 39 0.50 3.86 -7.21
CA SER A 39 1.67 3.76 -8.09
C SER A 39 2.98 3.84 -7.31
N VAL A 40 3.11 4.77 -6.35
CA VAL A 40 4.30 4.87 -5.50
C VAL A 40 4.47 3.65 -4.60
N VAL A 41 3.38 3.20 -3.95
CA VAL A 41 3.41 2.02 -3.07
C VAL A 41 3.66 0.73 -3.85
N ALA A 42 3.26 0.67 -5.12
CA ALA A 42 3.55 -0.49 -5.97
C ALA A 42 5.05 -0.75 -6.12
N VAL A 43 5.87 0.29 -6.22
CA VAL A 43 7.34 0.17 -6.29
C VAL A 43 7.89 -0.51 -5.03
N LEU A 44 7.35 -0.20 -3.86
CA LEU A 44 7.77 -0.85 -2.60
C LEU A 44 7.42 -2.35 -2.56
N ARG A 45 6.41 -2.78 -3.31
CA ARG A 45 6.01 -4.20 -3.41
C ARG A 45 6.92 -5.01 -4.33
N GLU A 46 7.75 -4.34 -5.12
CA GLU A 46 8.76 -4.99 -5.97
C GLU A 46 10.02 -5.34 -5.18
N LEU A 47 10.16 -4.85 -3.94
CA LEU A 47 11.24 -5.22 -3.06
C LEU A 47 11.15 -6.71 -2.71
N ASP A 48 12.25 -7.42 -2.94
CA ASP A 48 12.41 -8.79 -2.48
C ASP A 48 12.79 -8.78 -1.01
N PHE A 49 11.90 -9.30 -0.16
CA PHE A 49 12.13 -9.43 1.27
C PHE A 49 12.89 -10.71 1.64
N ALA A 50 13.17 -11.60 0.67
CA ALA A 50 13.81 -12.90 0.89
C ALA A 50 13.19 -13.64 2.08
N ASP A 51 14.00 -14.07 3.05
CA ASP A 51 13.55 -14.74 4.27
C ASP A 51 13.16 -13.76 5.40
N THR A 52 13.13 -12.45 5.13
CA THR A 52 12.76 -11.44 6.14
C THR A 52 11.29 -11.62 6.54
N PRO A 53 11.00 -11.97 7.80
CA PRO A 53 9.63 -12.16 8.25
C PRO A 53 8.89 -10.82 8.34
N PRO A 54 7.55 -10.83 8.33
CA PRO A 54 6.74 -9.63 8.59
C PRO A 54 7.11 -8.97 9.93
N ALA A 55 6.97 -7.65 10.02
CA ALA A 55 7.39 -6.87 11.19
C ALA A 55 6.95 -7.43 12.57
N PRO A 56 5.73 -7.98 12.75
CA PRO A 56 5.35 -8.59 14.04
C PRO A 56 6.17 -9.83 14.45
N ALA A 57 6.79 -10.51 13.47
CA ALA A 57 7.62 -11.70 13.66
C ALA A 57 9.12 -11.42 13.51
N TYR A 58 9.52 -10.24 13.03
CA TYR A 58 10.92 -9.84 12.90
C TYR A 58 11.58 -9.65 14.27
N ARG A 59 12.74 -10.28 14.46
CA ARG A 59 13.56 -10.24 15.68
C ARG A 59 14.96 -9.81 15.29
N ALA A 60 15.24 -8.51 15.43
CA ALA A 60 16.51 -7.90 15.05
C ALA A 60 17.72 -8.48 15.81
N ASP A 61 17.49 -9.15 16.92
CA ASP A 61 18.50 -9.77 17.80
C ASP A 61 18.85 -11.22 17.44
N GLN A 62 18.16 -11.85 16.48
CA GLN A 62 18.36 -13.26 16.09
C GLN A 62 19.01 -13.45 14.70
N GLU A 63 19.32 -12.39 13.97
CA GLU A 63 20.12 -12.46 12.74
C GLU A 63 21.58 -12.80 13.08
N THR A 64 21.87 -14.10 13.25
CA THR A 64 23.25 -14.61 13.26
C THR A 64 23.86 -14.25 11.92
N HIS A 65 24.75 -13.27 11.89
CA HIS A 65 25.62 -13.02 10.75
C HIS A 65 26.56 -14.22 10.61
N ASP A 66 26.13 -15.28 9.94
CA ASP A 66 27.05 -16.24 9.32
C ASP A 66 27.68 -15.55 8.10
N ALA A 67 28.49 -14.53 8.39
CA ALA A 67 29.41 -13.94 7.45
C ALA A 67 30.64 -14.85 7.39
N ALA A 68 30.61 -15.86 6.53
CA ALA A 68 31.81 -16.51 6.05
C ALA A 68 32.53 -15.52 5.11
N VAL A 69 33.65 -14.96 5.58
CA VAL A 69 34.68 -14.29 4.77
C VAL A 69 35.67 -15.34 4.28
#